data_AF-A0A850BH27-F1
#
_entry.id   AF-A0A850BH27-F1
#
_cell.length_a   1.000
_cell.length_b   1.000
_cell.length_c   1.000
_cell.angle_alpha   90.00
_cell.angle_beta   90.00
_cell.angle_gamma   90.00
#
_symmetry.space_group_name_H-M   'P 1'
#
loop_
_entity.id
_entity.type
_entity.pdbx_description
1 polymer ?
#
loop_
_entity_poly.entity_id
_entity_poly.type
_entity_poly.pdbx_seq_one_letter_code
_entity_poly.pdbx_strand_id
1 'polypeptide(L)'
;MNSSLFFVGITKVLFGIAVGALGIFFASRALGKLLRWGNVDAEIQGGNVAAGVLKGSGLIALGILVQHAITATFSAMDLLYRGQTPSPSMAVRFFAYGLAHVSFSLAVGACVLALGAFLFNHLTRGVDEMAEVRRGNVAPSLVLGAVMIVMALVTAPGLQMALEGLLPLPTLDRDEMVAPT
;
A
#
# COMPACT_ATOMS: atom_id res chain seq x y z
N MET A 1 18.84 -3.41 -28.95
CA MET A 1 17.98 -3.01 -27.82
C MET A 1 17.02 -4.16 -27.55
N ASN A 2 16.82 -4.56 -26.29
CA ASN A 2 15.83 -5.59 -25.97
C ASN A 2 14.44 -4.93 -25.89
N SER A 3 13.75 -4.89 -27.03
CA SER A 3 12.46 -4.19 -27.18
C SER A 3 11.38 -4.73 -26.24
N SER A 4 11.42 -6.03 -25.91
CA SER A 4 10.49 -6.66 -24.97
C SER A 4 10.69 -6.16 -23.54
N LEU A 5 11.95 -6.13 -23.06
CA LEU A 5 12.25 -5.59 -21.73
C LEU A 5 11.93 -4.09 -21.61
N PHE A 6 12.18 -3.34 -22.69
CA PHE A 6 11.84 -1.92 -22.73
C PHE A 6 10.32 -1.68 -22.62
N PHE A 7 9.51 -2.44 -23.37
CA PHE A 7 8.04 -2.34 -23.32
C PHE A 7 7.47 -2.71 -21.94
N VAL A 8 7.97 -3.81 -21.36
CA VAL A 8 7.62 -4.26 -20.00
C VAL A 8 7.98 -3.17 -18.99
N GLY A 9 9.17 -2.58 -19.10
CA GLY A 9 9.62 -1.48 -18.23
C GLY A 9 8.70 -0.27 -18.29
N ILE A 10 8.37 0.20 -19.50
CA ILE A 10 7.42 1.33 -19.67
C ILE A 10 6.05 1.00 -19.06
N THR A 11 5.54 -0.22 -19.28
CA THR A 11 4.25 -0.63 -18.74
C THR A 11 4.25 -0.60 -17.20
N LYS A 12 5.33 -1.09 -16.56
CA LYS A 12 5.51 -1.02 -15.11
C LYS A 12 5.59 0.41 -14.60
N VAL A 13 6.30 1.29 -15.30
CA VAL A 13 6.42 2.72 -14.93
C VAL A 13 5.06 3.41 -14.99
N LEU A 14 4.31 3.25 -16.09
CA LEU A 14 2.98 3.84 -16.24
C LEU A 14 2.02 3.34 -15.15
N PHE A 15 2.06 2.04 -14.85
CA PHE A 15 1.28 1.47 -13.77
C PHE A 15 1.67 2.01 -12.41
N GLY A 16 2.97 2.10 -12.11
CA GLY A 16 3.47 2.65 -10.84
C GLY A 16 3.05 4.11 -10.65
N ILE A 17 3.08 4.92 -11.70
CA ILE A 17 2.59 6.32 -11.66
C ILE A 17 1.07 6.34 -11.40
N ALA A 18 0.30 5.55 -12.15
CA ALA A 18 -1.16 5.51 -12.01
C ALA A 18 -1.59 5.05 -10.61
N VAL A 19 -1.00 3.95 -10.13
CA VAL A 19 -1.25 3.41 -8.79
C VAL A 19 -0.75 4.35 -7.71
N GLY A 20 0.40 5.00 -7.88
CA GLY A 20 0.89 5.99 -6.92
C GLY A 20 -0.09 7.15 -6.76
N ALA A 21 -0.55 7.73 -7.87
CA ALA A 21 -1.50 8.83 -7.86
C ALA A 21 -2.87 8.42 -7.26
N LEU A 22 -3.43 7.30 -7.72
CA LEU A 22 -4.70 6.77 -7.21
C LEU A 22 -4.58 6.33 -5.75
N GLY A 23 -3.48 5.69 -5.40
CA GLY A 23 -3.15 5.23 -4.06
C GLY A 23 -3.13 6.40 -3.08
N ILE A 24 -2.46 7.51 -3.42
CA ILE A 24 -2.47 8.73 -2.61
C ILE A 24 -3.89 9.29 -2.46
N PHE A 25 -4.66 9.36 -3.55
CA PHE A 25 -6.04 9.85 -3.52
C PHE A 25 -6.92 9.00 -2.58
N PHE A 26 -6.94 7.68 -2.77
CA PHE A 26 -7.73 6.78 -1.95
C PHE A 26 -7.22 6.70 -0.51
N ALA A 27 -5.91 6.74 -0.30
CA ALA A 27 -5.28 6.78 1.03
C ALA A 27 -5.74 8.00 1.81
N SER A 28 -5.73 9.18 1.19
CA SER A 28 -6.21 10.42 1.82
C SER A 28 -7.68 10.30 2.25
N ARG A 29 -8.51 9.65 1.43
CA ARG A 29 -9.95 9.48 1.68
C ARG A 29 -10.23 8.41 2.75
N ALA A 30 -9.48 7.32 2.76
CA ALA A 30 -9.55 6.28 3.78
C ALA A 30 -9.15 6.85 5.14
N LEU A 31 -8.07 7.62 5.21
CA LEU A 31 -7.57 8.24 6.43
C LEU A 31 -8.60 9.21 7.03
N GLY A 32 -9.22 10.06 6.21
CA GLY A 32 -10.28 10.98 6.66
C GLY A 32 -11.52 10.26 7.23
N LYS A 33 -11.96 9.16 6.61
CA LYS A 33 -13.06 8.34 7.14
C LYS A 33 -12.69 7.64 8.45
N LEU A 34 -11.50 7.05 8.50
CA LEU A 34 -11.08 6.19 9.60
C LEU A 34 -10.84 6.96 10.90
N LEU A 35 -10.25 8.14 10.80
CA LEU A 35 -10.03 9.01 11.96
C LEU A 35 -11.34 9.66 12.47
N ARG A 36 -12.50 9.37 11.86
CA ARG A 36 -13.81 10.02 12.14
C ARG A 36 -13.70 11.54 12.20
N TRP A 37 -12.77 12.09 11.44
CA TRP A 37 -12.37 13.48 11.54
C TRP A 37 -12.79 14.15 10.24
N GLY A 38 -14.02 14.67 10.24
CA GLY A 38 -14.66 15.19 9.03
C GLY A 38 -13.94 16.37 8.37
N ASN A 39 -12.90 16.91 9.01
CA ASN A 39 -12.28 18.19 8.68
C ASN A 39 -10.75 18.22 8.79
N VAL A 40 -10.02 17.10 8.66
CA VAL A 40 -8.54 17.12 8.68
C VAL A 40 -7.98 18.13 7.65
N ASP A 41 -8.61 18.23 6.48
CA ASP A 41 -8.22 19.21 5.46
C ASP A 41 -8.48 20.64 5.92
N ALA A 42 -9.56 20.89 6.66
CA ALA A 42 -9.85 22.20 7.23
C ALA A 42 -8.90 22.56 8.38
N GLU A 43 -8.52 21.58 9.21
CA GLU A 43 -7.49 21.76 10.26
C GLU A 43 -6.15 22.17 9.64
N ILE A 44 -5.73 21.48 8.57
CA ILE A 44 -4.50 21.82 7.84
C ILE A 44 -4.60 23.21 7.20
N GLN A 45 -5.75 23.55 6.58
CA GLN A 45 -5.99 24.90 6.05
C GLN A 45 -5.95 25.98 7.14
N GLY A 46 -6.40 25.65 8.35
CA GLY A 46 -6.33 26.49 9.54
C GLY A 46 -4.92 26.61 10.15
N GLY A 47 -3.89 25.99 9.56
CA GLY A 47 -2.52 26.05 10.04
C GLY A 47 -2.18 25.02 11.13
N ASN A 48 -3.03 24.03 11.38
CA ASN A 48 -2.77 22.98 12.35
C ASN A 48 -1.67 22.02 11.86
N VAL A 49 -0.43 22.31 12.26
CA VAL A 49 0.76 21.49 11.93
C VAL A 49 0.59 20.05 12.43
N ALA A 50 -0.02 19.84 13.60
CA ALA A 50 -0.20 18.52 14.17
C ALA A 50 -1.11 17.64 13.29
N ALA A 51 -2.21 18.19 12.77
CA ALA A 51 -3.08 17.49 11.82
C ALA A 51 -2.32 17.15 10.52
N GLY A 52 -1.48 18.07 10.04
CA GLY A 52 -0.61 17.85 8.87
C GLY A 52 0.39 16.71 9.07
N VAL A 53 1.07 16.69 10.22
CA VAL A 53 2.03 15.63 10.59
C VAL A 53 1.34 14.27 10.64
N LEU A 54 0.17 14.19 11.27
CA LEU A 54 -0.57 12.92 11.36
C LEU A 54 -1.03 12.45 9.97
N LYS A 55 -1.61 13.35 9.16
CA LYS A 55 -2.06 13.04 7.80
C LYS A 55 -0.89 12.57 6.93
N GLY A 56 0.23 13.27 6.98
CA GLY A 56 1.45 12.92 6.25
C GLY A 56 1.99 11.55 6.66
N SER A 57 2.05 11.27 7.96
CA SER A 57 2.51 9.98 8.47
C SER A 57 1.59 8.82 8.03
N GLY A 58 0.27 9.02 8.05
CA GLY A 58 -0.69 8.04 7.55
C GLY A 58 -0.55 7.78 6.03
N LEU A 59 -0.27 8.83 5.24
CA LEU A 59 0.02 8.69 3.82
C LEU A 59 1.31 7.91 3.57
N ILE A 60 2.37 8.16 4.35
CA ILE A 60 3.63 7.40 4.27
C ILE A 60 3.38 5.92 4.58
N ALA A 61 2.68 5.64 5.68
CA ALA A 61 2.34 4.27 6.08
C ALA A 61 1.56 3.52 4.98
N LEU A 62 0.56 4.16 4.38
CA LEU A 62 -0.18 3.58 3.26
C LEU A 62 0.68 3.42 2.00
N GLY A 63 1.54 4.39 1.71
CA GLY A 63 2.48 4.34 0.59
C GLY A 63 3.42 3.13 0.67
N ILE A 64 3.92 2.80 1.86
CA ILE A 64 4.74 1.59 2.12
C ILE A 64 3.95 0.33 1.74
N LEU A 65 2.70 0.20 2.18
CA LEU A 65 1.89 -0.98 1.87
C LEU A 65 1.53 -1.08 0.38
N VAL A 66 1.23 0.05 -0.26
CA VAL A 66 0.96 0.10 -1.71
C VAL A 66 2.22 -0.26 -2.50
N GLN A 67 3.41 0.17 -2.07
CA GLN A 67 4.67 -0.19 -2.71
C GLN A 67 4.86 -1.70 -2.75
N HIS A 68 4.57 -2.41 -1.66
CA HIS A 68 4.64 -3.87 -1.63
C HIS A 68 3.59 -4.55 -2.52
N ALA A 69 2.41 -3.95 -2.67
CA ALA A 69 1.40 -4.42 -3.63
C ALA A 69 1.87 -4.26 -5.08
N ILE A 70 2.52 -3.13 -5.39
CA ILE A 70 3.14 -2.90 -6.71
C ILE A 70 4.23 -3.95 -6.97
N THR A 71 5.10 -4.22 -5.99
CA THR A 71 6.16 -5.24 -6.09
C THR A 71 5.58 -6.63 -6.34
N ALA A 72 4.53 -7.03 -5.61
CA ALA A 72 3.83 -8.30 -5.85
C ALA A 72 3.24 -8.36 -7.27
N THR A 73 2.64 -7.26 -7.73
CA THR A 73 2.07 -7.16 -9.09
C THR A 73 3.18 -7.27 -10.15
N PHE A 74 4.34 -6.65 -9.94
CA PHE A 74 5.47 -6.74 -10.86
C PHE A 74 6.05 -8.15 -10.91
N SER A 75 6.14 -8.82 -9.76
CA SER A 75 6.59 -10.21 -9.66
C SER A 75 5.65 -11.15 -10.40
N ALA A 76 4.33 -10.94 -10.24
CA ALA A 76 3.30 -11.65 -10.99
C ALA A 76 3.47 -11.49 -12.50
N MET A 77 3.71 -10.25 -12.94
CA MET A 77 3.90 -9.93 -14.35
C MET A 77 5.14 -10.61 -14.93
N ASP A 78 6.25 -10.55 -14.19
CA ASP A 78 7.51 -11.17 -14.60
C ASP A 78 7.40 -12.70 -14.68
N LEU A 79 6.62 -13.30 -13.79
CA LEU A 79 6.38 -14.75 -13.78
C LEU A 79 5.44 -15.18 -14.92
N LEU A 80 4.30 -14.51 -15.07
CA LEU A 80 3.28 -14.86 -16.07
C LEU A 80 3.74 -14.63 -17.51
N TYR A 81 4.64 -13.66 -17.73
CA TYR A 81 5.06 -13.26 -19.08
C TYR A 81 6.50 -13.66 -19.43
N ARG A 82 7.18 -14.42 -18.56
CA ARG A 82 8.50 -14.98 -18.86
C ARG A 82 8.43 -15.85 -20.11
N GLY A 83 9.23 -15.52 -21.12
CA GLY A 83 9.32 -16.27 -22.37
C GLY A 83 8.16 -16.06 -23.36
N GLN A 84 7.21 -15.17 -23.05
CA GLN A 84 6.09 -14.87 -23.96
C GLN A 84 6.33 -13.60 -24.79
N THR A 85 5.72 -13.56 -25.98
CA THR A 85 5.73 -12.36 -26.83
C THR A 85 4.72 -11.33 -26.30
N PRO A 86 5.11 -10.05 -26.14
CA PRO A 86 4.20 -9.01 -25.64
C PRO A 86 2.91 -8.93 -26.47
N SER A 87 1.76 -9.02 -25.80
CA SER A 87 0.43 -8.92 -26.41
C SER A 87 -0.43 -7.91 -25.66
N PRO A 88 -1.32 -7.14 -26.33
CA PRO A 88 -2.22 -6.19 -25.66
C PRO A 88 -3.08 -6.80 -24.55
N SER A 89 -3.45 -8.08 -24.66
CA SER A 89 -4.23 -8.78 -23.63
C SER A 89 -3.46 -9.00 -22.32
N MET A 90 -2.12 -9.04 -22.39
CA MET A 90 -1.25 -9.11 -21.21
C MET A 90 -1.30 -7.82 -20.40
N ALA A 91 -1.36 -6.66 -21.07
CA ALA A 91 -1.50 -5.39 -20.39
C ALA A 91 -2.83 -5.35 -19.61
N VAL A 92 -3.94 -5.75 -20.23
CA VAL A 92 -5.27 -5.78 -19.58
C VAL A 92 -5.26 -6.67 -18.32
N ARG A 93 -4.72 -7.89 -18.42
CA ARG A 93 -4.61 -8.80 -17.26
C ARG A 93 -3.73 -8.23 -16.16
N PHE A 94 -2.61 -7.60 -16.53
CA PHE A 94 -1.71 -6.96 -15.59
C PHE A 94 -2.39 -5.84 -14.82
N PHE A 95 -3.13 -4.95 -15.50
CA PHE A 95 -3.90 -3.91 -14.83
C PHE A 95 -5.02 -4.49 -13.95
N ALA A 96 -5.66 -5.59 -14.34
CA ALA A 96 -6.68 -6.25 -13.52
C ALA A 96 -6.10 -6.83 -12.22
N TYR A 97 -4.99 -7.58 -12.30
CA TYR A 97 -4.29 -8.09 -11.12
C TYR A 97 -3.79 -6.94 -10.25
N GLY A 98 -3.15 -5.94 -10.86
CA GLY A 98 -2.65 -4.78 -10.15
C GLY A 98 -3.73 -4.00 -9.41
N LEU A 99 -4.92 -3.85 -9.99
CA LEU A 99 -6.05 -3.23 -9.30
C LEU A 99 -6.50 -4.05 -8.10
N ALA A 100 -6.55 -5.39 -8.21
CA ALA A 100 -6.89 -6.26 -7.08
C ALA A 100 -5.85 -6.17 -5.97
N HIS A 101 -4.55 -6.25 -6.31
CA HIS A 101 -3.43 -6.11 -5.38
C HIS A 101 -3.48 -4.78 -4.62
N VAL A 102 -3.67 -3.67 -5.33
CA VAL A 102 -3.75 -2.33 -4.73
C VAL A 102 -4.99 -2.16 -3.86
N SER A 103 -6.15 -2.64 -4.31
CA SER A 103 -7.39 -2.56 -3.53
C SER A 103 -7.29 -3.32 -2.22
N PHE A 104 -6.74 -4.54 -2.26
CA PHE A 104 -6.51 -5.35 -1.07
C PHE A 104 -5.48 -4.68 -0.14
N SER A 105 -4.38 -4.15 -0.68
CA SER A 105 -3.37 -3.42 0.09
C SER A 105 -3.95 -2.19 0.79
N LEU A 106 -4.79 -1.41 0.10
CA LEU A 106 -5.47 -0.26 0.70
C LEU A 106 -6.43 -0.67 1.83
N ALA A 107 -7.14 -1.79 1.67
CA ALA A 107 -8.00 -2.33 2.72
C ALA A 107 -7.20 -2.75 3.95
N VAL A 108 -6.12 -3.51 3.75
CA VAL A 108 -5.18 -3.91 4.82
C VAL A 108 -4.56 -2.67 5.47
N GLY A 109 -4.18 -1.68 4.68
CA GLY A 109 -3.63 -0.42 5.19
C GLY A 109 -4.61 0.36 6.04
N ALA A 110 -5.88 0.44 5.65
CA ALA A 110 -6.91 1.02 6.49
C ALA A 110 -7.02 0.28 7.84
N CYS A 111 -6.99 -1.06 7.84
CA CYS A 111 -6.97 -1.85 9.07
C CYS A 111 -5.73 -1.59 9.92
N VAL A 112 -4.55 -1.52 9.31
CA VAL A 112 -3.27 -1.24 10.00
C VAL A 112 -3.30 0.12 10.68
N LEU A 113 -3.78 1.16 10.00
CA LEU A 113 -3.91 2.49 10.58
C LEU A 113 -4.93 2.52 11.74
N ALA A 114 -6.04 1.79 11.59
CA ALA A 114 -7.08 1.70 12.60
C ALA A 114 -6.53 1.05 13.87
N LEU A 115 -5.80 -0.04 13.68
CA LEU A 115 -5.16 -0.79 14.75
C LEU A 115 -4.06 0.04 15.41
N GLY A 116 -3.26 0.77 14.63
CA GLY A 116 -2.23 1.69 15.17
C GLY A 116 -2.84 2.77 16.07
N ALA A 117 -3.93 3.39 15.63
CA ALA A 117 -4.67 4.36 16.45
C ALA A 117 -5.29 3.73 17.71
N PHE A 118 -5.88 2.54 17.58
CA PHE A 118 -6.43 1.80 18.71
C PHE A 118 -5.38 1.42 19.75
N LEU A 119 -4.24 0.86 19.30
CA LEU A 119 -3.13 0.46 20.16
C LEU A 119 -2.55 1.66 20.89
N PHE A 120 -2.34 2.77 20.18
CA PHE A 120 -1.81 3.99 20.78
C PHE A 120 -2.71 4.47 21.92
N ASN A 121 -4.01 4.68 21.66
CA ASN A 121 -4.99 5.10 22.67
C ASN A 121 -5.06 4.11 23.87
N HIS A 122 -4.82 2.81 23.65
CA HIS A 122 -4.81 1.83 24.74
C HIS A 122 -3.54 1.91 25.62
N LEU A 123 -2.42 2.31 25.03
CA LEU A 123 -1.12 2.44 25.72
C LEU A 123 -1.03 3.77 26.49
N THR A 124 -1.65 4.85 25.99
CA THR A 124 -1.65 6.18 26.60
C THR A 124 -2.95 6.47 27.37
N ARG A 125 -3.30 5.60 28.31
CA ARG A 125 -4.51 5.76 29.13
C ARG A 125 -4.51 7.12 29.85
N GLY A 126 -5.48 7.97 29.52
CA GLY A 126 -5.77 9.22 30.22
C GLY A 126 -5.58 10.51 29.41
N VAL A 127 -5.15 10.43 28.15
CA VAL A 127 -5.09 11.57 27.23
C VAL A 127 -6.05 11.31 26.07
N ASP A 128 -6.83 12.31 25.66
CA ASP A 128 -7.54 12.24 24.37
C ASP A 128 -6.60 12.77 23.30
N GLU A 129 -5.84 11.87 22.67
CA GLU A 129 -4.78 12.25 21.74
C GLU A 129 -5.37 12.91 20.51
N MET A 130 -6.56 12.49 20.10
CA MET A 130 -7.23 13.13 18.97
C MET A 130 -7.67 14.55 19.29
N ALA A 131 -8.12 14.81 20.52
CA ALA A 131 -8.38 16.17 20.99
C ALA A 131 -7.08 17.00 21.06
N GLU A 132 -5.97 16.41 21.48
CA GLU A 132 -4.66 17.08 21.47
C GLU A 132 -4.21 17.48 20.06
N VAL A 133 -4.35 16.59 19.07
CA VAL A 133 -4.01 16.95 17.69
C VAL A 133 -4.93 18.06 17.17
N ARG A 134 -6.23 18.05 17.51
CA ARG A 134 -7.16 19.16 17.18
C ARG A 134 -6.75 20.49 17.82
N ARG A 135 -6.13 20.45 18.99
CA ARG A 135 -5.56 21.63 19.64
C ARG A 135 -4.24 22.11 19.03
N GLY A 136 -3.72 21.41 18.02
CA GLY A 136 -2.45 21.74 17.37
C GLY A 136 -1.22 21.16 18.07
N ASN A 137 -1.40 20.24 19.01
CA ASN A 137 -0.27 19.61 19.70
C ASN A 137 0.40 18.57 18.79
N VAL A 138 1.64 18.87 18.38
CA VAL A 138 2.40 18.05 17.42
C VAL A 138 2.93 16.75 18.06
N ALA A 139 3.15 16.74 19.37
CA ALA A 139 3.73 15.58 20.06
C ALA A 139 2.93 14.28 19.86
N PRO A 140 1.61 14.22 20.12
CA PRO A 140 0.82 13.01 19.88
C PRO A 140 0.76 12.63 18.39
N SER A 141 0.76 13.59 17.47
CA SER A 141 0.82 13.29 16.03
C SER A 141 2.09 12.58 15.61
N LEU A 142 3.24 12.99 16.17
CA LEU A 142 4.51 12.35 15.86
C LEU A 142 4.54 10.91 16.37
N VAL A 143 4.08 10.68 17.61
CA VAL A 143 4.09 9.33 18.19
C VAL A 143 3.10 8.43 17.46
N LEU A 144 1.87 8.89 17.23
CA LEU A 144 0.87 8.13 16.50
C LEU A 144 1.30 7.88 15.05
N GLY A 145 1.88 8.88 14.39
CA GLY A 145 2.45 8.75 13.05
C GLY A 145 3.57 7.72 12.97
N ALA A 146 4.48 7.72 13.95
CA ALA A 146 5.54 6.72 14.06
C ALA A 146 4.97 5.30 14.24
N VAL A 147 3.96 5.12 15.11
CA VAL A 147 3.27 3.84 15.29
C VAL A 147 2.67 3.34 13.98
N MET A 148 1.97 4.22 13.24
CA MET A 148 1.38 3.88 11.94
C MET A 148 2.44 3.41 10.93
N ILE A 149 3.56 4.12 10.83
CA ILE A 149 4.65 3.78 9.91
C ILE A 149 5.30 2.45 10.30
N VAL A 150 5.59 2.25 11.59
CA VAL A 150 6.17 0.98 12.09
C VAL A 150 5.25 -0.19 11.80
N MET A 151 3.95 -0.05 12.07
CA MET A 151 2.96 -1.09 11.78
C MET A 151 2.89 -1.41 10.29
N ALA A 152 2.94 -0.39 9.42
CA ALA A 152 3.00 -0.59 7.97
C ALA A 152 4.26 -1.35 7.54
N LEU A 153 5.43 -0.96 8.04
CA LEU A 153 6.71 -1.62 7.74
C LEU A 153 6.70 -3.09 8.16
N VAL A 154 6.16 -3.41 9.33
CA VAL A 154 6.11 -4.79 9.85
C VAL A 154 5.07 -5.63 9.11
N THR A 155 3.95 -5.03 8.69
CA THR A 155 2.87 -5.73 7.99
C THR A 155 3.20 -5.96 6.50
N ALA A 156 3.97 -5.06 5.90
CA ALA A 156 4.27 -5.01 4.48
C ALA A 156 4.77 -6.34 3.86
N PRO A 157 5.77 -7.04 4.45
CA PRO A 157 6.25 -8.31 3.92
C PRO A 157 5.18 -9.40 3.91
N GLY A 158 4.38 -9.50 4.98
CA GLY A 158 3.28 -10.46 5.08
C GLY A 158 2.16 -10.17 4.07
N LEU A 159 1.84 -8.89 3.88
CA LEU A 159 0.94 -8.45 2.82
C LEU A 159 1.46 -8.86 1.44
N GLN A 160 2.73 -8.61 1.14
CA GLN A 160 3.33 -8.98 -0.15
C GLN A 160 3.20 -10.49 -0.40
N MET A 161 3.54 -11.32 0.60
CA MET A 161 3.42 -12.77 0.49
C MET A 161 1.97 -13.23 0.25
N ALA A 162 1.01 -12.66 0.97
CA ALA A 162 -0.41 -12.99 0.75
C ALA A 162 -0.88 -12.63 -0.67
N LEU A 163 -0.41 -11.50 -1.18
CA LEU A 163 -0.69 -11.02 -2.52
C LEU A 163 -0.05 -11.87 -3.63
N GLU A 164 1.17 -12.35 -3.41
CA GLU A 164 1.86 -13.29 -4.31
C GLU A 164 1.20 -14.67 -4.29
N GLY A 165 0.66 -15.11 -3.14
CA GLY A 165 -0.09 -16.35 -3.02
C GLY A 165 -1.42 -16.36 -3.80
N LEU A 166 -1.92 -15.19 -4.22
CA LEU A 166 -3.10 -15.08 -5.08
C LEU A 166 -2.78 -15.41 -6.55
N LEU A 167 -1.50 -15.56 -6.89
CA LEU A 167 -1.08 -15.87 -8.24
C LEU A 167 -1.34 -17.34 -8.58
N PRO A 168 -1.85 -17.63 -9.79
CA PRO A 168 -1.85 -19.00 -10.29
C PRO A 168 -0.40 -19.41 -10.54
N LEU A 169 0.21 -20.05 -9.56
CA LEU A 169 1.54 -20.60 -9.70
C LEU A 169 1.50 -21.72 -10.74
N PRO A 170 2.48 -21.81 -11.66
CA PRO A 170 2.66 -22.98 -12.49
C PRO A 170 2.82 -24.19 -11.56
N THR A 171 1.85 -25.09 -11.59
CA THR A 171 2.00 -26.39 -10.93
C THR A 171 2.98 -27.19 -11.78
N LEU A 172 4.14 -27.51 -11.22
CA LEU A 172 5.00 -28.52 -11.83
C LEU A 172 4.22 -29.83 -11.78
N ASP A 173 3.76 -30.31 -12.92
CA ASP A 173 3.17 -31.64 -13.02
C ASP A 173 4.24 -32.66 -12.61
N ARG A 174 3.84 -33.71 -11.89
CA ARG A 174 4.77 -34.74 -11.36
C ARG A 174 5.63 -35.39 -12.46
N ASP A 175 5.20 -35.30 -13.71
CA ASP A 175 5.85 -35.88 -14.88
C ASP A 175 7.03 -35.05 -15.42
N GLU A 176 7.23 -33.80 -14.96
CA GLU A 176 8.38 -32.97 -15.35
C GLU A 176 9.62 -33.16 -14.45
N MET A 177 9.51 -33.95 -13.38
CA MET A 177 10.65 -34.31 -12.53
C MET A 177 11.43 -35.51 -13.11
N VAL A 178 12.00 -35.34 -14.31
CA VAL A 178 12.99 -36.28 -14.83
C VAL A 178 14.32 -35.97 -14.13
N ALA A 179 14.82 -36.93 -13.35
CA ALA A 179 16.13 -36.82 -12.73
C ALA A 179 17.21 -36.63 -13.81
N PRO A 180 18.19 -35.73 -13.62
CA PRO A 180 19.30 -35.58 -14.56
C PRO A 180 20.08 -36.91 -14.60
N THR A 181 20.11 -37.54 -15.78
CA THR A 181 20.91 -38.74 -16.07
C THR A 181 22.38 -38.42 -16.20
#